data_AF-A0A5N6EQQ9-F1
#
_entry.id   AF-A0A5N6EQQ9-F1
#
_cell.length_a   1.000
_cell.length_b   1.000
_cell.length_c   1.000
_cell.angle_alpha   90.00
_cell.angle_beta   90.00
_cell.angle_gamma   90.00
#
_symmetry.space_group_name_H-M   'P 1'
#
loop_
_entity.id
_entity.type
_entity.pdbx_description
1 polymer ?
#
loop_
_entity_poly.entity_id
_entity_poly.type
_entity_poly.pdbx_seq_one_letter_code
_entity_poly.pdbx_strand_id
1 'polypeptide(L)'
;MDSAWPAFADLPLQNDGPRGNAWGLWGPDDQIGTLNYLTEEVVARAAAEEIKLGKRISLNWTLTGSSYPTLTRKTLDLKIINKAPLKIAHDDEV
;
A
#
# COMPACT_ATOMS: atom_id res chain seq x y z
N MET A 1 19.33 -8.31 22.26
CA MET A 1 18.48 -9.20 21.45
C MET A 1 19.18 -9.30 20.12
N ASP A 2 19.74 -10.46 19.81
CA ASP A 2 20.33 -10.68 18.50
C ASP A 2 19.21 -10.52 17.47
N SER A 3 19.33 -9.50 16.63
CA SER A 3 18.35 -9.26 15.57
C SER A 3 18.40 -10.47 14.65
N ALA A 4 17.26 -11.13 14.45
CA ALA A 4 17.11 -12.21 13.47
C ALA A 4 17.34 -11.74 12.01
N TRP A 5 17.61 -10.46 11.81
CA TRP A 5 17.76 -9.81 10.52
C TRP A 5 19.19 -9.30 10.31
N PRO A 6 19.75 -9.51 9.10
CA PRO A 6 21.10 -9.06 8.74
C PRO A 6 21.20 -7.52 8.79
N ALA A 7 22.39 -7.00 9.06
CA ALA A 7 22.60 -5.56 8.94
C ALA A 7 22.58 -5.14 7.46
N PHE A 8 22.24 -3.89 7.18
CA PHE A 8 22.25 -3.38 5.81
C PHE A 8 23.62 -3.48 5.14
N ALA A 9 24.70 -3.36 5.92
CA ALA A 9 26.07 -3.51 5.45
C ALA A 9 26.42 -4.94 5.00
N ASP A 10 25.64 -5.92 5.43
CA ASP A 10 25.84 -7.34 5.10
C ASP A 10 25.10 -7.76 3.82
N LEU A 11 24.35 -6.83 3.19
CA LEU A 11 23.68 -7.09 1.93
C LEU A 11 24.63 -6.89 0.73
N PRO A 12 24.56 -7.73 -0.32
CA PRO A 12 23.52 -8.73 -0.54
C PRO A 12 23.81 -10.08 0.12
N LEU A 13 22.74 -10.79 0.50
CA LEU A 13 22.84 -12.14 1.10
C LEU A 13 23.26 -13.20 0.08
N GLN A 14 22.86 -13.02 -1.18
CA GLN A 14 23.30 -13.81 -2.32
C GLN A 14 24.22 -12.94 -3.18
N ASN A 15 25.45 -13.41 -3.38
CA ASN A 15 26.52 -12.66 -4.05
C ASN A 15 26.33 -12.52 -5.57
N ASP A 16 25.38 -13.24 -6.16
CA ASP A 16 25.04 -13.20 -7.58
C ASP A 16 23.99 -12.13 -7.93
N GLY A 17 23.32 -11.56 -6.93
CA GLY A 17 22.31 -10.52 -7.12
C GLY A 17 22.85 -9.08 -7.13
N PRO A 18 22.00 -8.08 -7.46
CA PRO A 18 22.37 -6.67 -7.45
C PRO A 18 22.83 -6.17 -6.07
N ARG A 19 23.76 -5.22 -6.03
CA ARG A 19 24.25 -4.64 -4.76
C ARG A 19 23.09 -4.18 -3.86
N GLY A 20 23.09 -4.63 -2.60
CA GLY A 20 22.12 -4.22 -1.59
C GLY A 20 20.77 -4.94 -1.64
N ASN A 21 20.61 -5.98 -2.46
CA ASN A 21 19.39 -6.80 -2.46
C ASN A 21 19.30 -7.69 -1.20
N ALA A 22 18.08 -8.09 -0.83
CA ALA A 22 17.81 -9.00 0.29
C ALA A 22 17.25 -10.36 -0.16
N TRP A 23 17.60 -10.81 -1.38
CA TRP A 23 17.09 -12.06 -1.92
C TRP A 23 17.51 -13.26 -1.06
N GLY A 24 16.59 -14.19 -0.87
CA GLY A 24 16.78 -15.36 -0.01
C GLY A 24 16.60 -15.11 1.48
N LEU A 25 16.36 -13.87 1.94
CA LEU A 25 16.16 -13.59 3.37
C LEU A 25 14.99 -14.38 3.96
N TRP A 26 13.90 -14.54 3.20
CA TRP A 26 12.71 -15.29 3.58
C TRP A 26 12.57 -16.63 2.83
N GLY A 27 13.66 -17.10 2.21
CA GLY A 27 13.69 -18.32 1.40
C GLY A 27 13.65 -18.06 -0.11
N PRO A 28 13.93 -19.10 -0.91
CA PRO A 28 14.07 -18.99 -2.37
C PRO A 28 12.74 -18.74 -3.10
N ASP A 29 11.61 -19.11 -2.51
CA ASP A 29 10.28 -18.99 -3.10
C ASP A 29 9.48 -17.77 -2.59
N ASP A 30 10.12 -16.88 -1.83
CA ASP A 30 9.47 -15.67 -1.30
C ASP A 30 9.08 -14.70 -2.43
N GLN A 31 7.87 -14.15 -2.33
CA GLN A 31 7.30 -13.22 -3.31
C GLN A 31 6.82 -11.90 -2.67
N ILE A 32 6.93 -11.75 -1.35
CA ILE A 32 6.36 -10.60 -0.63
C ILE A 32 7.41 -9.76 0.10
N GLY A 33 8.65 -10.24 0.21
CA GLY A 33 9.79 -9.45 0.66
C GLY A 33 9.58 -8.86 2.05
N THR A 34 9.75 -7.54 2.18
CA THR A 34 9.62 -6.83 3.46
C THR A 34 8.23 -6.91 4.07
N LEU A 35 7.19 -7.34 3.34
CA LEU A 35 5.88 -7.60 3.94
C LEU A 35 5.93 -8.73 4.98
N ASN A 36 6.90 -9.64 4.89
CA ASN A 36 7.14 -10.67 5.91
C ASN A 36 7.46 -10.11 7.30
N TYR A 37 7.85 -8.83 7.43
CA TYR A 37 8.00 -8.17 8.73
C TYR A 37 6.67 -7.90 9.44
N LEU A 38 5.55 -7.90 8.71
CA LEU A 38 4.21 -7.63 9.26
C LEU A 38 3.56 -8.91 9.76
N THR A 39 4.12 -9.51 10.82
CA THR A 39 3.55 -10.70 11.46
C THR A 39 2.26 -10.36 12.24
N GLU A 40 1.43 -11.36 12.50
CA GLU A 40 0.21 -11.20 13.30
C GLU A 40 0.49 -10.58 14.68
N GLU A 41 1.58 -10.98 15.33
CA GLU A 41 2.02 -10.44 16.61
C GLU A 41 2.40 -8.96 16.51
N VAL A 42 3.16 -8.57 15.48
CA VAL A 42 3.56 -7.17 15.26
C VAL A 42 2.32 -6.30 15.03
N VAL A 43 1.38 -6.77 14.20
CA VAL A 43 0.15 -6.05 13.88
C VAL A 43 -0.74 -5.93 15.13
N ALA A 44 -0.94 -7.02 15.89
CA ALA A 44 -1.74 -7.01 17.11
C ALA A 44 -1.15 -6.07 18.18
N ARG A 45 0.17 -6.12 18.38
CA ARG A 45 0.87 -5.22 19.31
C ARG A 45 0.69 -3.76 18.91
N ALA A 46 0.96 -3.42 17.65
CA ALA A 46 0.80 -2.05 17.15
C ALA A 46 -0.64 -1.54 17.30
N ALA A 47 -1.64 -2.38 17.02
CA ALA A 47 -3.04 -2.01 17.20
C ALA A 47 -3.38 -1.72 18.67
N ALA A 48 -2.92 -2.57 19.61
CA ALA A 48 -3.16 -2.39 21.04
C ALA A 48 -2.43 -1.17 21.62
N GLU A 49 -1.21 -0.90 21.15
CA GLU A 49 -0.36 0.19 21.64
C GLU A 49 -0.79 1.54 21.06
N GLU A 50 -1.09 1.64 19.76
CA GLU A 50 -1.27 2.93 19.08
C GLU A 50 -2.73 3.41 18.99
N ILE A 51 -3.71 2.49 18.92
CA ILE A 51 -5.12 2.87 18.77
C ILE A 51 -5.70 3.27 20.15
N LYS A 52 -5.49 4.53 20.56
CA LYS A 52 -5.99 5.05 21.85
C LYS A 52 -7.28 5.85 21.77
N LEU A 53 -7.45 6.66 20.72
CA LEU A 53 -8.53 7.66 20.63
C LEU A 53 -9.64 7.28 19.63
N GLY A 54 -9.44 6.23 18.83
CA GLY A 54 -10.36 5.86 17.74
C GLY A 54 -10.47 6.89 16.60
N LYS A 55 -9.63 7.94 16.59
CA LYS A 55 -9.55 8.91 15.50
C LYS A 55 -8.94 8.27 14.26
N ARG A 56 -9.48 8.64 13.09
CA ARG A 56 -9.01 8.15 11.78
C ARG A 56 -8.76 9.35 10.86
N ILE A 57 -7.62 9.35 10.18
CA ILE A 57 -7.26 10.36 9.20
C ILE A 57 -6.97 9.64 7.89
N SER A 58 -7.66 10.01 6.81
CA SER A 58 -7.39 9.44 5.48
C SER A 58 -6.06 9.96 4.97
N LEU A 59 -5.14 9.06 4.61
CA LEU A 59 -3.88 9.39 3.93
C LEU A 59 -4.00 9.34 2.41
N ASN A 60 -5.14 8.90 1.88
CA ASN A 60 -5.40 8.91 0.45
C ASN A 60 -5.51 10.35 -0.04
N TRP A 61 -4.82 10.66 -1.13
CA TRP A 61 -5.04 11.89 -1.85
C TRP A 61 -6.45 11.89 -2.46
N THR A 62 -7.12 13.05 -2.51
CA THR A 62 -8.44 13.15 -3.10
C THR A 62 -8.39 12.77 -4.59
N LEU A 63 -9.44 12.13 -5.10
CA LEU A 63 -9.49 11.72 -6.52
C LEU A 63 -9.39 12.92 -7.48
N THR A 64 -9.83 14.09 -7.04
CA THR A 64 -9.72 15.38 -7.75
C THR A 64 -8.49 16.19 -7.34
N GLY A 65 -7.60 15.63 -6.52
CA GLY A 65 -6.46 16.33 -5.94
C GLY A 65 -5.38 16.69 -6.96
N SER A 66 -5.30 15.96 -8.07
CA SER A 66 -4.46 16.31 -9.21
C SER A 66 -5.16 17.35 -10.08
N SER A 67 -5.06 18.62 -9.69
CA SER A 67 -5.66 19.75 -10.42
C SER A 67 -4.98 20.05 -11.77
N TYR A 68 -3.75 19.57 -11.95
CA TYR A 68 -3.01 19.64 -13.21
C TYR A 68 -2.38 18.27 -13.49
N PRO A 69 -3.12 17.33 -14.09
CA PRO A 69 -2.61 15.99 -14.35
C PRO A 69 -1.51 16.05 -15.43
N THR A 70 -0.33 15.55 -15.08
CA THR A 70 0.82 15.42 -15.99
C THR A 70 0.80 14.05 -16.68
N LEU A 71 1.67 13.86 -17.69
CA LEU A 71 1.81 12.60 -18.43
C LEU A 71 0.55 12.16 -19.18
N THR A 72 -0.17 13.10 -19.81
CA THR A 72 -1.39 12.84 -20.60
C THR A 72 -2.54 12.17 -19.83
N ARG A 73 -2.49 12.20 -18.49
CA ARG A 73 -3.57 11.70 -17.64
C ARG A 73 -4.78 12.61 -17.76
N LYS A 74 -5.97 12.02 -17.86
CA LYS A 74 -7.23 12.75 -17.75
C LYS A 74 -7.47 13.14 -16.30
N THR A 75 -8.13 14.28 -16.10
CA THR A 75 -8.78 14.57 -14.82
C THR A 75 -9.91 13.58 -14.59
N LEU A 76 -10.23 13.31 -13.33
CA LEU A 76 -11.46 12.60 -12.97
C LEU A 76 -12.67 13.43 -13.43
N ASP A 77 -13.55 12.85 -14.25
CA ASP A 77 -14.82 13.45 -14.65
C ASP A 77 -15.95 12.49 -14.29
N LEU A 78 -16.60 12.74 -13.16
CA LEU A 78 -17.71 11.91 -12.69
C LEU A 78 -19.02 12.44 -13.26
N LYS A 79 -19.63 11.68 -14.16
CA LYS A 79 -20.92 12.00 -14.75
C LYS A 79 -22.01 11.14 -14.14
N ILE A 80 -22.86 11.76 -13.34
CA ILE A 80 -24.02 11.10 -12.74
C ILE A 80 -25.21 11.15 -13.71
N ILE A 81 -25.78 9.98 -14.01
CA ILE A 81 -26.91 9.78 -14.92
C ILE A 81 -28.14 9.42 -14.10
N ASN A 82 -29.17 10.27 -14.13
CA ASN A 82 -30.48 9.94 -13.57
C ASN A 82 -31.32 9.16 -14.60
N LYS A 83 -31.75 7.95 -14.26
CA LYS A 83 -32.55 7.09 -15.15
C LYS A 83 -34.06 7.27 -15.01
N ALA A 84 -34.53 8.20 -14.17
CA ALA A 84 -35.95 8.50 -14.03
C ALA A 84 -36.54 9.16 -15.30
N PRO A 85 -37.82 8.90 -15.64
CA PRO A 85 -38.78 8.05 -14.93
C PRO A 85 -38.69 6.57 -15.28
N LEU A 86 -37.84 6.17 -16.24
CA LEU A 86 -37.74 4.79 -16.73
C LEU A 86 -37.35 3.81 -15.61
N LYS A 87 -36.45 4.22 -14.72
CA LYS A 87 -36.07 3.49 -13.50
C LYS A 87 -35.76 4.48 -12.38
N ILE A 88 -36.14 4.14 -11.14
CA ILE A 88 -35.69 4.88 -9.95
C ILE A 88 -34.27 4.42 -9.62
N ALA A 89 -33.31 4.92 -10.38
CA ALA A 89 -31.89 4.61 -10.24
C ALA A 89 -31.02 5.78 -10.73
N HIS A 90 -29.89 5.97 -10.07
CA HIS A 90 -28.78 6.78 -10.55
C HIS A 90 -27.67 5.83 -10.99
N ASP A 91 -27.06 6.13 -12.13
CA ASP A 91 -25.88 5.45 -12.67
C ASP A 91 -24.75 6.48 -12.80
N ASP A 92 -23.52 6.04 -13.00
CA ASP A 92 -22.38 6.94 -13.14
C ASP A 92 -21.35 6.42 -14.14
N GLU A 93 -20.69 7.38 -14.80
CA GLU A 93 -19.54 7.15 -15.67
C GLU A 93 -18.35 7.94 -15.09
N VAL A 94 -17.17 7.33 -15.09
CA VAL A 94 -15.89 7.90 -14.62
C VAL A 94 -14.89 7.98 -15.77
#